data_AF-A0A8T5K3B2-F1
#
_entry.id   AF-A0A8T5K3B2-F1
#
_cell.length_a   1.000
_cell.length_b   1.000
_cell.length_c   1.000
_cell.angle_alpha   90.00
_cell.angle_beta   90.00
_cell.angle_gamma   90.00
#
_symmetry.space_group_name_H-M   'P 1'
#
loop_
_entity.id
_entity.type
_entity.pdbx_description
1 polymer ?
#
loop_
_entity_poly.entity_id
_entity_poly.type
_entity_poly.pdbx_seq_one_letter_code
_entity_poly.pdbx_strand_id
1 'polypeptide(L)'
;MVLSALGAQVIDVGPELQPLVDTIQPFFGKLSVLVGGLFGLYIILILVRIYYERKKVKILRDIRYDMDHLNRYHGISYSRHRMGLPRKTFNVLRGLVLRRKVIKSVKKLDKKRARKKK
;
A
#
# COMPACT_ATOMS: atom_id res chain seq x y z
N MET A 1 -9.23 21.30 21.77
CA MET A 1 -9.85 21.78 20.52
C MET A 1 -8.79 22.53 19.73
N VAL A 2 -8.06 21.81 18.87
CA VAL A 2 -6.97 22.37 18.03
C VAL A 2 -7.27 21.92 16.61
N LEU A 3 -7.96 22.75 15.83
CA LEU A 3 -8.14 22.58 14.39
C LEU A 3 -8.74 23.87 13.81
N SER A 4 -7.93 24.91 13.64
CA SER A 4 -8.23 26.08 12.79
C SER A 4 -6.97 26.81 12.30
N ALA A 5 -5.81 26.15 12.26
CA ALA A 5 -4.53 26.83 12.08
C ALA A 5 -3.82 26.56 10.74
N LEU A 6 -4.51 26.12 9.69
CA LEU A 6 -3.92 25.95 8.35
C LEU A 6 -4.97 26.27 7.29
N GLY A 7 -5.00 27.51 6.77
CA GLY A 7 -5.82 27.79 5.58
C GLY A 7 -6.05 29.24 5.17
N ALA A 8 -5.83 30.23 6.03
CA ALA A 8 -5.96 31.63 5.62
C ALA A 8 -4.56 32.20 5.32
N GLN A 9 -4.09 32.03 4.08
CA GLN A 9 -3.18 33.04 3.54
C GLN A 9 -4.02 34.31 3.43
N VAL A 10 -3.74 35.29 4.30
CA VAL A 10 -4.31 36.63 4.20
C VAL A 10 -3.77 37.20 2.90
N ILE A 11 -4.58 37.12 1.84
CA ILE A 11 -4.28 37.80 0.59
C ILE A 11 -4.45 39.28 0.90
N ASP A 12 -3.35 40.00 1.05
CA ASP A 12 -3.33 41.44 1.34
C ASP A 12 -3.65 42.19 0.04
N VAL A 13 -4.90 42.05 -0.40
CA VAL A 13 -5.47 42.83 -1.51
C VAL A 13 -5.80 44.19 -0.92
N GLY A 14 -5.22 45.25 -1.48
CA GLY A 14 -5.33 46.61 -0.95
C GLY A 14 -6.77 47.04 -0.64
N PRO A 15 -6.96 48.10 0.16
CA PRO A 15 -8.23 48.47 0.80
C PRO A 15 -9.41 48.63 -0.16
N GLU A 16 -9.15 48.91 -1.44
CA GLU A 16 -10.20 49.05 -2.47
C GLU A 16 -10.83 47.73 -2.92
N LEU A 17 -10.15 46.59 -2.74
CA LEU A 17 -10.61 45.27 -3.16
C LEU A 17 -11.19 44.42 -2.01
N GLN A 18 -11.01 44.86 -0.76
CA GLN A 18 -11.59 44.23 0.44
C GLN A 18 -13.11 43.98 0.35
N PRO A 19 -13.98 44.92 -0.09
CA PRO A 19 -15.42 44.66 -0.12
C PRO A 19 -15.81 43.55 -1.11
N LEU A 20 -15.03 43.37 -2.18
CA LEU A 20 -15.27 42.31 -3.16
C LEU A 20 -14.87 40.94 -2.59
N VAL A 21 -13.76 40.90 -1.85
CA VAL A 21 -13.29 39.68 -1.16
C VAL A 21 -14.29 39.24 -0.09
N ASP A 22 -14.77 40.16 0.73
CA ASP A 22 -15.74 39.88 1.80
C ASP A 22 -17.05 39.31 1.25
N THR A 23 -17.45 39.74 0.05
CA THR A 23 -18.64 39.24 -0.63
C THR A 23 -18.44 37.81 -1.15
N ILE A 24 -17.24 37.47 -1.61
CA ILE A 24 -16.94 36.21 -2.30
C ILE A 24 -16.49 35.11 -1.31
N GLN A 25 -15.83 35.46 -0.22
CA GLN A 25 -15.31 34.54 0.80
C GLN A 25 -16.36 33.53 1.35
N PRO A 26 -17.61 33.91 1.68
CA PRO A 26 -18.59 32.95 2.18
C PRO A 26 -19.01 31.91 1.14
N PHE A 27 -18.90 32.20 -0.16
CA PHE A 27 -19.19 31.24 -1.23
C PHE A 27 -18.13 30.14 -1.30
N PHE A 28 -16.85 30.50 -1.17
CA PHE A 28 -15.75 29.53 -1.14
C PHE A 28 -15.82 28.60 0.09
N GLY A 29 -16.25 29.11 1.25
CA GLY A 29 -16.47 28.29 2.43
C GLY A 29 -17.51 27.18 2.18
N LYS A 30 -18.65 27.54 1.58
CA LYS A 30 -19.71 26.57 1.23
C LYS A 30 -19.28 25.58 0.14
N LEU A 31 -18.55 26.06 -0.87
CA LEU A 31 -17.99 25.20 -1.92
C LEU A 31 -17.00 24.18 -1.35
N SER A 32 -16.12 24.61 -0.44
CA SER A 32 -15.12 23.72 0.17
C SER A 32 -15.78 22.58 0.96
N VAL A 33 -16.91 22.83 1.62
CA VAL A 33 -17.65 21.79 2.34
C VAL A 33 -18.28 20.80 1.37
N LEU A 34 -18.89 21.28 0.28
CA LEU A 34 -19.45 20.42 -0.77
C LEU A 34 -18.37 19.57 -1.44
N VAL A 35 -17.26 20.18 -1.84
CA VAL A 35 -16.13 19.49 -2.48
C VAL A 35 -15.49 18.50 -1.51
N GLY A 36 -15.29 18.87 -0.25
CA GLY A 36 -14.77 17.98 0.79
C GLY A 36 -15.69 16.78 1.06
N GLY A 37 -17.00 17.00 1.13
CA GLY A 37 -17.99 15.94 1.29
C GLY A 37 -18.03 14.96 0.11
N LEU A 38 -18.04 15.50 -1.12
CA LEU A 38 -18.03 14.68 -2.33
C LEU A 38 -16.73 13.86 -2.44
N PHE A 39 -15.60 14.50 -2.10
CA PHE A 39 -14.29 13.84 -2.09
C PHE A 39 -14.21 12.72 -1.04
N GLY A 40 -14.72 12.96 0.17
CA GLY A 40 -14.80 11.93 1.22
C GLY A 40 -15.64 10.73 0.80
N LEU A 41 -16.82 10.98 0.21
CA LEU A 41 -17.68 9.92 -0.32
C LEU A 41 -16.97 9.10 -1.40
N TYR A 42 -16.24 9.76 -2.30
CA TYR A 42 -15.49 9.10 -3.36
C TYR A 42 -14.41 8.16 -2.82
N ILE A 43 -13.67 8.58 -1.78
CA ILE A 43 -12.68 7.72 -1.11
C ILE A 43 -13.33 6.47 -0.54
N ILE A 44 -14.49 6.61 0.13
CA ILE A 44 -15.21 5.47 0.70
C ILE A 44 -15.60 4.48 -0.39
N LEU A 45 -16.13 4.96 -1.51
CA LEU A 45 -16.49 4.11 -2.65
C LEU A 45 -15.27 3.38 -3.24
N ILE A 46 -14.12 4.04 -3.34
CA ILE A 46 -12.86 3.41 -3.78
C ILE A 46 -12.45 2.30 -2.81
N LEU A 47 -12.47 2.56 -1.51
CA LEU A 47 -12.10 1.57 -0.50
C LEU A 47 -12.99 0.33 -0.58
N VAL A 48 -14.30 0.54 -0.70
CA VAL A 48 -15.28 -0.55 -0.88
C VAL A 48 -14.99 -1.33 -2.16
N ARG A 49 -14.71 -0.65 -3.27
CA ARG A 49 -14.36 -1.29 -4.54
C ARG A 49 -13.14 -2.20 -4.40
N ILE A 50 -12.07 -1.69 -3.78
CA ILE A 50 -10.84 -2.45 -3.53
C ILE A 50 -11.12 -3.67 -2.65
N TYR A 51 -11.95 -3.52 -1.62
CA TYR A 51 -12.33 -4.63 -0.74
C TYR A 51 -13.06 -5.75 -1.51
N TYR A 52 -14.05 -5.41 -2.34
CA TYR A 52 -14.77 -6.39 -3.14
C TYR A 52 -13.90 -7.06 -4.20
N GLU A 53 -13.01 -6.31 -4.86
CA GLU A 53 -12.07 -6.89 -5.82
C GLU A 53 -11.14 -7.91 -5.16
N ARG A 54 -10.60 -7.60 -3.97
CA ARG A 54 -9.78 -8.56 -3.22
C ARG A 54 -10.56 -9.82 -2.86
N LYS A 55 -11.83 -9.69 -2.47
CA LYS A 55 -12.71 -10.83 -2.18
C LYS A 55 -12.97 -11.68 -3.43
N LYS A 56 -13.26 -11.06 -4.58
CA LYS A 56 -13.45 -11.75 -5.85
C LYS A 56 -12.21 -12.55 -6.25
N VAL A 57 -11.03 -11.94 -6.18
CA VAL A 57 -9.76 -12.61 -6.50
C VAL A 57 -9.50 -13.81 -5.57
N LYS A 58 -9.85 -13.69 -4.29
CA LYS A 58 -9.74 -14.81 -3.34
C LYS A 58 -10.63 -15.97 -3.74
N ILE A 59 -11.91 -15.70 -4.02
CA ILE A 59 -12.88 -16.73 -4.44
C ILE A 59 -12.42 -17.41 -5.74
N LEU A 60 -11.95 -16.65 -6.73
CA LEU A 60 -11.45 -17.24 -7.99
C LEU A 60 -10.23 -18.14 -7.75
N ARG A 61 -9.37 -17.80 -6.79
CA ARG A 61 -8.22 -18.64 -6.42
C ARG A 61 -8.67 -19.93 -5.75
N ASP A 62 -9.68 -19.86 -4.90
CA ASP A 62 -10.23 -21.03 -4.20
C ASP A 62 -10.93 -21.97 -5.20
N ILE A 63 -11.76 -21.44 -6.11
CA ILE A 63 -12.37 -22.22 -7.20
C ILE A 63 -11.30 -22.89 -8.07
N ARG A 64 -10.23 -22.15 -8.44
CA ARG A 64 -9.13 -22.71 -9.22
C ARG A 64 -8.43 -23.85 -8.47
N TYR A 65 -8.28 -23.73 -7.15
CA TYR A 65 -7.69 -24.77 -6.33
C TYR A 65 -8.56 -26.04 -6.31
N ASP A 66 -9.87 -25.88 -6.17
CA ASP A 66 -10.81 -27.00 -6.17
C ASP A 66 -10.85 -27.70 -7.53
N MET A 67 -10.88 -26.94 -8.63
CA MET A 67 -10.80 -27.50 -9.99
C MET A 67 -9.48 -28.24 -10.24
N ASP A 68 -8.34 -27.71 -9.79
CA ASP A 68 -7.05 -28.40 -9.90
C ASP A 68 -7.04 -29.70 -9.07
N HIS A 69 -7.73 -29.72 -7.93
CA HIS A 69 -7.88 -30.92 -7.11
C HIS A 69 -8.68 -32.00 -7.85
N LEU A 70 -9.83 -31.63 -8.42
CA LEU A 70 -10.67 -32.51 -9.26
C LEU A 70 -9.92 -33.02 -10.49
N ASN A 71 -9.21 -32.15 -11.22
CA ASN A 71 -8.43 -32.54 -12.41
C ASN A 71 -7.35 -33.58 -12.07
N ARG A 72 -6.78 -33.53 -10.86
CA ARG A 72 -5.80 -34.52 -10.40
C ARG A 72 -6.38 -35.92 -10.26
N TYR A 73 -7.64 -36.03 -9.83
CA TYR A 73 -8.33 -37.33 -9.75
C TYR A 73 -8.67 -37.89 -11.13
N HIS A 74 -8.99 -37.03 -12.09
CA HIS A 74 -9.34 -37.44 -13.46
C HIS A 74 -8.15 -37.53 -14.42
N GLY A 75 -6.91 -37.30 -13.96
CA GLY A 75 -5.70 -37.38 -14.79
C GLY A 75 -5.58 -36.28 -15.86
N ILE A 76 -6.37 -35.19 -15.75
CA ILE A 76 -6.40 -34.10 -16.71
C ILE A 76 -5.28 -33.10 -16.39
N SER A 77 -4.72 -32.45 -17.42
CA SER A 77 -3.64 -31.46 -17.27
C SER A 77 -4.00 -30.35 -16.28
N TYR A 78 -3.22 -30.23 -15.20
CA TYR A 78 -3.48 -29.33 -14.06
C TYR A 78 -2.59 -28.07 -14.08
N SER A 79 -3.10 -26.95 -13.56
CA SER A 79 -2.46 -25.64 -13.69
C SER A 79 -1.13 -25.52 -12.92
N ARG A 80 -0.99 -26.27 -11.80
CA ARG A 80 0.26 -26.40 -11.03
C ARG A 80 1.43 -27.00 -11.83
N HIS A 81 1.19 -27.72 -12.92
CA HIS A 81 2.25 -28.29 -13.75
C HIS A 81 3.07 -27.21 -14.49
N ARG A 82 2.48 -26.04 -14.77
CA ARG A 82 3.16 -24.93 -15.49
C ARG A 82 3.89 -23.92 -14.60
N MET A 83 3.73 -23.95 -13.27
CA MET A 83 4.28 -22.91 -12.35
C MET A 83 5.54 -23.32 -11.57
N GLY A 84 6.16 -24.47 -11.88
CA GLY A 84 7.20 -25.10 -11.03
C GLY A 84 8.58 -24.44 -10.97
N LEU A 85 8.96 -23.59 -11.93
CA LEU A 85 10.35 -23.12 -12.07
C LEU A 85 10.67 -21.79 -11.36
N PRO A 86 9.92 -20.69 -11.53
CA PRO A 86 10.36 -19.38 -11.06
C PRO A 86 10.29 -19.20 -9.53
N ARG A 87 9.40 -19.93 -8.85
CA ARG A 87 9.25 -19.84 -7.39
C ARG A 87 10.37 -20.57 -6.64
N LYS A 88 10.95 -21.60 -7.26
CA LYS A 88 12.05 -22.40 -6.68
C LYS A 88 13.38 -21.66 -6.79
N THR A 89 13.64 -20.98 -7.92
CA THR A 89 14.85 -20.16 -8.11
C THR A 89 14.87 -18.93 -7.21
N PHE A 90 13.74 -18.25 -7.02
CA PHE A 90 13.68 -17.07 -6.14
C PHE A 90 13.97 -17.41 -4.65
N ASN A 91 13.46 -18.55 -4.17
CA ASN A 91 13.70 -18.99 -2.79
C ASN A 91 15.18 -19.37 -2.54
N VAL A 92 15.85 -19.96 -3.53
CA VAL A 92 17.30 -20.26 -3.46
C VAL A 92 18.10 -18.97 -3.41
N LEU A 93 17.77 -17.99 -4.26
CA LEU A 93 18.45 -16.69 -4.28
C LEU A 93 18.31 -15.94 -2.94
N ARG A 94 17.11 -15.93 -2.35
CA ARG A 94 16.84 -15.31 -1.05
C ARG A 94 17.61 -16.01 0.08
N GLY A 95 17.73 -17.33 0.04
CA GLY A 95 18.52 -18.11 1.00
C GLY A 95 20.02 -17.77 0.96
N LEU A 96 20.59 -17.57 -0.24
CA LEU A 96 22.00 -17.19 -0.39
C LEU A 96 22.31 -15.79 0.16
N VAL A 97 21.40 -14.83 -0.03
CA VAL A 97 21.57 -13.46 0.49
C VAL A 97 21.55 -13.45 2.03
N LEU A 98 20.65 -14.23 2.65
CA LEU A 98 20.58 -14.34 4.10
C LEU A 98 21.84 -15.01 4.67
N ARG A 99 22.34 -16.07 4.05
CA ARG A 99 23.61 -16.73 4.45
C ARG A 99 24.79 -15.76 4.44
N ARG A 100 24.91 -14.90 3.40
CA ARG A 100 25.98 -13.88 3.33
C ARG A 100 25.91 -12.86 4.48
N LYS A 101 24.70 -12.46 4.92
CA LYS A 101 24.53 -11.55 6.06
C LYS A 101 24.96 -12.21 7.36
N VAL A 102 24.55 -13.46 7.61
CA VAL A 102 24.92 -14.20 8.83
C VAL A 102 26.43 -14.38 8.95
N ILE A 103 27.11 -14.78 7.86
CA ILE A 103 28.58 -14.96 7.87
C ILE A 103 29.30 -13.63 8.18
N LYS A 104 28.82 -12.51 7.65
CA LYS A 104 29.38 -11.17 7.95
C LYS A 104 29.20 -10.80 9.43
N SER A 105 28.05 -11.14 10.04
CA SER A 105 27.79 -10.89 11.46
C SER A 105 28.68 -11.73 12.37
N VAL A 106 28.86 -13.01 12.04
CA VAL A 106 29.75 -13.93 12.80
C VAL A 106 31.20 -13.43 12.75
N LYS A 107 31.72 -13.09 11.57
CA LYS A 107 33.08 -12.53 11.43
C LYS A 107 33.28 -11.24 12.24
N LYS A 108 32.27 -10.38 12.33
CA LYS A 108 32.32 -9.15 13.15
C LYS A 108 32.39 -9.47 14.65
N LEU A 109 31.65 -10.48 15.11
CA LEU A 109 31.67 -10.92 16.51
C LEU A 109 33.01 -11.54 16.89
N ASP A 110 33.58 -12.39 16.03
CA ASP A 110 34.90 -12.99 16.27
C ASP A 110 36.01 -11.92 16.34
N LYS A 111 35.98 -10.93 15.45
CA LYS A 111 36.92 -9.79 15.49
C LYS A 111 36.79 -8.96 16.77
N LYS A 112 35.57 -8.78 17.29
CA LYS A 112 35.36 -8.10 18.59
C LYS A 112 35.91 -8.92 19.76
N ARG A 113 35.69 -10.25 19.76
CA ARG A 113 36.22 -11.15 20.81
C ARG A 113 37.75 -11.18 20.82
N ALA A 114 38.39 -11.19 19.65
CA ALA A 114 39.85 -11.17 19.55
C ALA A 114 40.47 -9.88 20.09
N ARG A 115 39.80 -8.73 19.94
CA ARG A 115 40.25 -7.44 20.47
C ARG A 115 40.08 -7.29 21.98
N LYS A 116 39.18 -8.06 22.61
CA LYS A 116 38.93 -8.02 24.06
C LYS A 116 39.85 -8.94 24.87
N LYS A 117 40.64 -9.79 24.19
CA LYS A 117 41.62 -10.72 24.78
C LYS A 117 43.08 -10.22 24.70
N LYS A 118 43.32 -9.13 23.98
CA LYS A 118 44.58 -8.37 24.02
C LYS A 118 44.41 -7.21 24.98
#